data_AF-A0A2B4RBU4-F1
#
_entry.id   AF-A0A2B4RBU4-F1
#
_cell.length_a   1.000
_cell.length_b   1.000
_cell.length_c   1.000
_cell.angle_alpha   90.00
_cell.angle_beta   90.00
_cell.angle_gamma   90.00
#
_symmetry.space_group_name_H-M   'P 1'
#
loop_
_entity.id
_entity.type
_entity.pdbx_description
1 polymer ?
#
loop_
_entity_poly.entity_id
_entity_poly.type
_entity_poly.pdbx_seq_one_letter_code
_entity_poly.pdbx_strand_id
1 'polypeptide(L)'
;MPGSAAALKKENNILKAQLSSMSDEVARLKELIRRHSERSEEVLPSEEGAQCVEFLSKKYDDFHLFSGMAKDELQRLSTKLEELKAKVDIIGNAIDEIQEHSFQYNVKIVGVPERLQDESAASISKLCLNIFKETGADLSMYDIDTAHRVPSRNNNGKPKPIVCRFVRRLAKESVMNHRKDACKLDPASVGLPEDASLSARLRPF
;
A
#
# COMPACT_ATOMS: atom_id res chain seq x y z
N MET A 1 -56.47 60.75 -59.64
CA MET A 1 -55.83 59.74 -58.76
C MET A 1 -56.90 58.90 -58.03
N PRO A 2 -57.52 57.88 -58.68
CA PRO A 2 -58.59 57.06 -58.06
C PRO A 2 -58.09 55.72 -57.46
N GLY A 3 -56.89 55.25 -57.81
CA GLY A 3 -56.38 53.94 -57.38
C GLY A 3 -55.97 53.86 -55.90
N SER A 4 -55.57 54.98 -55.29
CA SER A 4 -55.07 55.02 -53.90
C SER A 4 -56.18 54.82 -52.85
N ALA A 5 -57.39 55.31 -53.11
CA ALA A 5 -58.50 55.24 -52.14
C ALA A 5 -59.11 53.82 -52.06
N ALA A 6 -59.10 53.07 -53.16
CA ALA A 6 -59.58 51.69 -53.20
C ALA A 6 -58.59 50.73 -52.50
N ALA A 7 -57.28 50.94 -52.70
CA ALA A 7 -56.23 50.18 -52.01
C ALA A 7 -56.30 50.35 -50.49
N LEU A 8 -56.42 51.60 -50.02
CA LEU A 8 -56.56 51.92 -48.59
C LEU A 8 -57.82 51.30 -47.96
N LYS A 9 -58.95 51.27 -48.68
CA LYS A 9 -60.17 50.59 -48.21
C LYS A 9 -59.98 49.09 -48.06
N LYS A 10 -59.28 48.45 -49.00
CA LYS A 10 -58.99 47.02 -48.94
C LYS A 10 -58.09 46.69 -47.75
N GLU A 11 -57.04 47.48 -47.54
CA GLU A 11 -56.12 47.33 -46.41
C GLU A 11 -56.82 47.56 -45.06
N ASN A 12 -57.70 48.57 -44.97
CA ASN A 12 -58.48 48.82 -43.75
C ASN A 12 -59.41 47.64 -43.41
N ASN A 13 -60.02 47.02 -44.41
CA ASN A 13 -60.86 45.83 -44.21
C ASN A 13 -60.05 44.61 -43.75
N ILE A 14 -58.82 44.44 -44.26
CA ILE A 14 -57.90 43.37 -43.82
C ILE A 14 -57.49 43.60 -42.36
N LEU A 15 -57.11 44.82 -42.00
CA LEU A 15 -56.74 45.17 -40.62
C LEU A 15 -57.91 44.95 -39.65
N LYS A 16 -59.14 45.29 -40.04
CA LYS A 16 -60.34 45.00 -39.23
C LYS A 16 -60.55 43.50 -39.01
N ALA A 17 -60.34 42.68 -40.03
CA ALA A 17 -60.44 41.22 -39.90
C ALA A 17 -59.36 40.66 -38.97
N GLN A 18 -58.12 41.13 -39.09
CA GLN A 18 -57.02 40.75 -38.19
C GLN A 18 -57.30 41.18 -36.75
N LEU A 19 -57.82 42.38 -36.53
CA LEU A 19 -58.15 42.89 -35.21
C LEU A 19 -59.27 42.07 -34.55
N SER A 20 -60.26 41.64 -35.33
CA SER A 20 -61.32 40.73 -34.86
C SER A 20 -60.75 39.37 -34.45
N SER A 21 -59.86 38.79 -35.28
CA SER A 21 -59.20 37.52 -34.97
C SER A 21 -58.36 37.60 -33.69
N MET A 22 -57.57 38.67 -33.54
CA MET A 22 -56.77 38.89 -32.33
C MET A 22 -57.67 39.10 -31.10
N SER A 23 -58.79 39.79 -31.24
CA SER A 23 -59.76 39.96 -30.15
C SER A 23 -60.31 38.61 -29.68
N ASP A 24 -60.63 37.70 -30.61
CA ASP A 24 -61.12 36.37 -30.30
C ASP A 24 -60.05 35.50 -29.63
N GLU A 25 -58.80 35.57 -30.08
CA GLU A 25 -57.67 34.86 -29.46
C GLU A 25 -57.39 35.36 -28.04
N VAL A 26 -57.42 36.68 -27.82
CA VAL A 26 -57.27 37.27 -26.49
C VAL A 26 -58.41 36.85 -25.56
N ALA A 27 -59.64 36.77 -26.07
CA ALA A 27 -60.78 36.26 -25.30
C ALA A 27 -60.58 34.79 -24.89
N ARG A 28 -60.10 33.94 -25.81
CA ARG A 28 -59.78 32.53 -25.50
C ARG A 28 -58.63 32.39 -24.51
N LEU A 29 -57.59 33.23 -24.62
CA LEU A 29 -56.46 33.20 -23.69
C LEU A 29 -56.90 33.60 -22.28
N LYS A 30 -57.71 34.65 -22.15
CA LYS A 30 -58.29 35.07 -20.86
C LYS A 30 -59.09 33.94 -20.22
N GLU A 31 -59.87 33.23 -21.02
CA GLU A 31 -60.67 32.09 -20.54
C GLU A 31 -59.82 30.88 -20.13
N LEU A 32 -58.71 30.62 -20.82
CA LEU A 32 -57.74 29.59 -20.41
C LEU A 32 -57.04 29.95 -19.10
N ILE A 33 -56.61 31.21 -18.95
CA ILE A 33 -55.95 31.69 -17.73
C ILE A 33 -56.92 31.65 -16.56
N ARG A 34 -58.17 32.08 -16.76
CA ARG A 34 -59.23 32.02 -15.74
C ARG A 34 -59.45 30.58 -15.24
N ARG A 35 -59.61 29.63 -16.17
CA ARG A 35 -59.77 28.21 -15.82
C ARG A 35 -58.54 27.63 -15.11
N HIS A 36 -57.34 28.03 -15.48
CA HIS A 36 -56.12 27.58 -14.81
C HIS A 36 -55.98 28.20 -13.41
N SER A 37 -56.36 29.47 -13.24
CA SER A 37 -56.35 30.15 -11.95
C SER A 37 -57.37 29.52 -10.99
N GLU A 38 -58.60 29.29 -11.45
CA GLU A 38 -59.67 28.65 -10.65
C GLU A 38 -59.30 27.21 -10.26
N ARG A 39 -58.70 26.45 -11.20
CA ARG A 39 -58.20 25.09 -10.91
C ARG A 39 -56.99 25.08 -9.97
N SER A 40 -56.23 26.17 -9.90
CA SER A 40 -55.07 26.30 -9.01
C SER A 40 -55.47 26.81 -7.61
N GLU A 41 -56.58 27.54 -7.47
CA GLU A 41 -57.14 27.93 -6.17
C GLU A 41 -57.90 26.78 -5.49
N GLU A 42 -58.54 25.87 -6.24
CA GLU A 42 -59.20 24.68 -5.67
C GLU A 42 -58.20 23.59 -5.22
N VAL A 43 -56.97 23.60 -5.75
CA VAL A 43 -55.89 22.71 -5.32
C VAL A 43 -54.93 23.48 -4.43
N LEU A 44 -55.40 23.85 -3.23
CA LEU A 44 -54.50 23.88 -2.08
C LEU A 44 -53.80 22.51 -2.04
N PRO A 45 -52.48 22.41 -1.77
CA PRO A 45 -51.90 21.11 -1.51
C PRO A 45 -52.75 20.46 -0.43
N SER A 46 -53.32 19.27 -0.71
CA SER A 46 -54.07 18.51 0.31
C SER A 46 -53.24 18.53 1.59
N GLU A 47 -53.87 18.68 2.76
CA GLU A 47 -53.19 18.67 4.05
C GLU A 47 -52.23 17.46 4.16
N GLU A 48 -52.64 16.34 3.57
CA GLU A 48 -51.87 15.11 3.42
C GLU A 48 -50.62 15.28 2.51
N GLY A 49 -50.74 16.02 1.42
CA GLY A 49 -49.64 16.34 0.50
C GLY A 49 -48.60 17.26 1.14
N ALA A 50 -49.04 18.27 1.91
CA ALA A 50 -48.14 19.13 2.67
C ALA A 50 -47.39 18.35 3.76
N GLN A 51 -48.10 17.50 4.51
CA GLN A 51 -47.49 16.61 5.51
C GLN A 51 -46.50 15.62 4.89
N CYS A 52 -46.81 15.08 3.70
CA CYS A 52 -45.93 14.14 3.01
C CYS A 52 -44.61 14.83 2.57
N VAL A 53 -44.69 16.05 2.06
CA VAL A 53 -43.51 16.85 1.70
C VAL A 53 -42.68 17.20 2.93
N GLU A 54 -43.31 17.60 4.03
CA GLU A 54 -42.60 17.93 5.28
C GLU A 54 -41.90 16.70 5.87
N PHE A 55 -42.56 15.53 5.87
CA PHE A 55 -41.97 14.27 6.28
C PHE A 55 -40.75 13.90 5.43
N LEU A 56 -40.85 14.03 4.10
CA LEU A 56 -39.75 13.75 3.18
C LEU A 56 -38.60 14.75 3.36
N SER A 57 -38.89 16.03 3.59
CA SER A 57 -37.85 17.05 3.86
C SER A 57 -37.07 16.70 5.13
N LYS A 58 -37.77 16.32 6.21
CA LYS A 58 -37.11 15.91 7.45
C LYS A 58 -36.22 14.67 7.24
N LYS A 59 -36.69 13.67 6.48
CA LYS A 59 -35.90 12.49 6.13
C LYS A 59 -34.66 12.84 5.30
N TYR A 60 -34.78 13.82 4.41
CA TYR A 60 -33.68 14.30 3.59
C TYR A 60 -32.62 15.00 4.45
N ASP A 61 -33.04 15.85 5.40
CA ASP A 61 -32.14 16.51 6.34
C ASP A 61 -31.43 15.51 7.26
N ASP A 62 -32.16 14.54 7.82
CA ASP A 62 -31.60 13.46 8.63
C ASP A 62 -30.55 12.64 7.83
N PHE A 63 -30.85 12.35 6.56
CA PHE A 63 -29.94 11.61 5.68
C PHE A 63 -28.67 12.42 5.36
N HIS A 64 -28.80 13.72 5.11
CA HIS A 64 -27.64 14.59 4.88
C HIS A 64 -26.77 14.72 6.12
N LEU A 65 -27.38 14.83 7.31
CA LEU A 65 -26.64 14.83 8.56
C LEU A 65 -25.86 13.52 8.74
N PHE A 66 -26.51 12.38 8.50
CA PHE A 66 -25.86 11.07 8.55
C PHE A 66 -24.74 10.94 7.52
N SER A 67 -24.96 11.40 6.29
CA SER A 67 -23.95 11.40 5.23
C SER A 67 -22.73 12.24 5.61
N GLY A 68 -22.95 13.41 6.22
CA GLY A 68 -21.89 14.25 6.79
C GLY A 68 -21.10 13.51 7.86
N MET A 69 -21.77 12.95 8.86
CA MET A 69 -21.11 12.19 9.94
C MET A 69 -20.31 10.99 9.41
N ALA A 70 -20.87 10.24 8.45
CA ALA A 70 -20.19 9.11 7.83
C ALA A 70 -18.95 9.54 7.05
N LYS A 71 -19.00 10.68 6.38
CA LYS A 71 -17.87 11.27 5.67
C LYS A 71 -16.76 11.71 6.62
N ASP A 72 -17.13 12.37 7.72
CA ASP A 72 -16.18 12.79 8.75
C ASP A 72 -15.49 11.59 9.39
N GLU A 73 -16.24 10.52 9.66
CA GLU A 73 -15.70 9.29 10.21
C GLU A 73 -14.77 8.55 9.22
N LEU A 74 -15.13 8.52 7.93
CA LEU A 74 -14.26 7.99 6.88
C LEU A 74 -12.95 8.79 6.79
N GLN A 75 -13.01 10.11 6.87
CA GLN A 75 -11.83 10.96 6.86
C GLN A 75 -10.97 10.73 8.12
N ARG A 76 -11.60 10.58 9.28
CA ARG A 76 -10.94 10.25 10.55
C ARG A 76 -10.21 8.91 10.48
N LEU A 77 -10.87 7.88 9.92
CA LEU A 77 -10.28 6.55 9.75
C LEU A 77 -9.16 6.55 8.72
N SER A 78 -9.34 7.24 7.59
CA SER A 78 -8.30 7.40 6.57
C SER A 78 -7.05 8.06 7.13
N THR A 79 -7.21 9.12 7.94
CA THR A 79 -6.08 9.80 8.61
C THR A 79 -5.35 8.86 9.56
N LYS A 80 -6.08 8.08 10.37
CA LYS A 80 -5.48 7.09 11.28
C LYS A 80 -4.75 5.97 10.52
N LEU A 81 -5.26 5.56 9.37
CA LEU A 81 -4.64 4.53 8.54
C LEU A 81 -3.29 5.00 7.98
N GLU A 82 -3.22 6.24 7.49
CA GLU A 82 -1.97 6.84 7.01
C GLU A 82 -0.95 7.01 8.16
N GLU A 83 -1.39 7.43 9.35
CA GLU A 83 -0.52 7.52 10.52
C GLU A 83 0.02 6.15 10.93
N LEU A 84 -0.83 5.11 10.93
CA LEU A 84 -0.42 3.75 11.25
C LEU A 84 0.56 3.20 10.21
N LYS A 85 0.30 3.43 8.93
CA LYS A 85 1.19 3.05 7.84
C LYS A 85 2.58 3.68 8.02
N ALA A 86 2.64 4.98 8.30
CA ALA A 86 3.89 5.67 8.57
C ALA A 86 4.64 5.06 9.77
N LYS A 87 3.93 4.71 10.86
CA LYS A 87 4.55 4.04 12.02
C LYS A 87 5.08 2.65 11.68
N VAL A 88 4.35 1.87 10.87
CA VAL A 88 4.79 0.56 10.41
C VAL A 88 6.05 0.69 9.56
N ASP A 89 6.10 1.66 8.65
CA ASP A 89 7.28 1.91 7.82
C ASP A 89 8.51 2.31 8.67
N ILE A 90 8.32 3.17 9.67
CA ILE A 90 9.38 3.55 10.62
C ILE A 90 9.89 2.31 11.39
N ILE A 91 8.99 1.48 11.89
CA ILE A 91 9.35 0.26 12.61
C ILE A 91 10.08 -0.73 11.68
N GLY A 92 9.61 -0.88 10.45
CA GLY A 92 10.27 -1.71 9.43
C GLY A 92 11.71 -1.27 9.20
N ASN A 93 11.92 0.02 8.96
CA ASN A 93 13.26 0.58 8.77
C ASN A 93 14.15 0.40 10.01
N ALA A 94 13.61 0.60 11.22
CA ALA A 94 14.35 0.38 12.46
C ALA A 94 14.74 -1.08 12.66
N ILE A 95 13.88 -2.03 12.29
CA ILE A 95 14.19 -3.46 12.32
C ILE A 95 15.32 -3.77 11.34
N ASP A 96 15.25 -3.25 10.11
CA ASP A 96 16.28 -3.47 9.09
C ASP A 96 17.63 -2.92 9.57
N GLU A 97 17.67 -1.73 10.17
CA GLU A 97 18.88 -1.13 10.72
C GLU A 97 19.46 -1.96 11.88
N ILE A 98 18.62 -2.41 12.82
CA ILE A 98 19.04 -3.26 13.94
C ILE A 98 19.60 -4.59 13.43
N GLN A 99 18.94 -5.19 12.43
CA GLN A 99 19.38 -6.44 11.82
C GLN A 99 20.71 -6.26 11.10
N GLU A 100 20.83 -5.22 10.27
CA GLU A 100 22.08 -4.91 9.58
C GLU A 100 23.22 -4.72 10.57
N HIS A 101 23.01 -3.91 11.62
CA HIS A 101 23.99 -3.72 12.68
C HIS A 101 24.37 -5.03 13.40
N SER A 102 23.39 -5.90 13.68
CA SER A 102 23.64 -7.22 14.28
C SER A 102 24.46 -8.13 13.35
N PHE A 103 24.18 -8.08 12.04
CA PHE A 103 24.84 -8.89 11.01
C PHE A 103 26.21 -8.36 10.59
N GLN A 104 26.57 -7.12 10.92
CA GLN A 104 27.89 -6.55 10.63
C GLN A 104 29.03 -7.40 11.18
N TYR A 105 28.81 -8.10 12.28
CA TYR A 105 29.78 -8.95 12.97
C TYR A 105 29.72 -10.43 12.54
N ASN A 106 28.82 -10.78 11.62
CA ASN A 106 28.58 -12.17 11.26
C ASN A 106 29.21 -12.52 9.91
N VAL A 107 29.72 -13.75 9.82
CA VAL A 107 30.12 -14.40 8.57
C VAL A 107 29.32 -15.68 8.43
N LYS A 108 28.81 -15.90 7.22
CA LYS A 108 28.13 -17.14 6.85
C LYS A 108 29.09 -18.05 6.10
N ILE A 109 29.27 -19.27 6.63
CA ILE A 109 30.09 -20.31 6.04
C ILE A 109 29.16 -21.38 5.45
N VAL A 110 29.29 -21.66 4.16
CA VAL A 110 28.51 -22.69 3.46
C VAL A 110 29.43 -23.78 2.92
N GLY A 111 28.92 -25.00 2.76
CA GLY A 111 29.68 -26.11 2.17
C GLY A 111 30.62 -26.84 3.14
N VAL A 112 30.46 -26.63 4.44
CA VAL A 112 31.13 -27.40 5.50
C VAL A 112 30.25 -28.60 5.84
N PRO A 113 30.74 -29.85 5.73
CA PRO A 113 29.94 -31.05 6.02
C PRO A 113 29.49 -31.08 7.48
N GLU A 114 28.31 -31.63 7.75
CA GLU A 114 27.79 -31.84 9.11
C GLU A 114 28.45 -33.08 9.71
N ARG A 115 28.94 -32.96 10.96
CA ARG A 115 29.44 -34.13 11.70
C ARG A 115 28.26 -34.87 12.34
N LEU A 116 28.34 -36.21 12.40
CA LEU A 116 27.28 -37.06 12.95
C LEU A 116 27.13 -36.95 14.48
N GLN A 117 28.15 -36.45 15.19
CA GLN A 117 28.07 -36.14 16.62
C GLN A 117 27.59 -34.70 16.83
N ASP A 118 26.87 -34.47 17.94
CA ASP A 118 26.35 -33.16 18.33
C ASP A 118 27.42 -32.06 18.19
N GLU A 119 27.21 -31.17 17.21
CA GLU A 119 28.09 -30.04 16.93
C GLU A 119 27.84 -28.94 17.98
N SER A 120 28.51 -29.03 19.13
CA SER A 120 28.46 -28.00 20.17
C SER A 120 29.04 -26.66 19.67
N ALA A 121 28.59 -25.54 20.24
CA ALA A 121 29.10 -24.20 19.87
C ALA A 121 30.63 -24.09 19.97
N ALA A 122 31.25 -24.74 20.96
CA ALA A 122 32.70 -24.76 21.12
C ALA A 122 33.41 -25.52 19.98
N SER A 123 32.88 -26.67 19.58
CA SER A 123 33.46 -27.47 18.50
C SER A 123 33.34 -26.77 17.14
N ILE A 124 32.18 -26.14 16.86
CA ILE A 124 31.96 -25.34 15.66
C ILE A 124 32.87 -24.11 15.66
N SER A 125 33.04 -23.43 16.79
CA SER A 125 33.93 -22.26 16.89
C SER A 125 35.38 -22.64 16.59
N LYS A 126 35.85 -23.79 17.11
CA LYS A 126 37.19 -24.31 16.80
C LYS A 126 37.34 -24.66 15.32
N LEU A 127 36.32 -25.27 14.71
CA LEU A 127 36.31 -25.55 13.27
C LEU A 127 36.39 -24.27 12.44
N CYS A 128 35.60 -23.25 12.79
CA CYS A 128 35.65 -21.94 12.13
C CYS A 128 37.05 -21.31 12.25
N LEU A 129 37.64 -21.35 13.45
CA LEU A 129 38.99 -20.83 13.67
C LEU A 129 40.03 -21.52 12.79
N ASN A 130 39.98 -22.85 12.67
CA ASN A 130 40.88 -23.61 11.80
C ASN A 130 40.69 -23.19 10.33
N ILE A 131 39.44 -23.13 9.85
CA ILE A 131 39.13 -22.65 8.50
C ILE A 131 39.74 -21.26 8.26
N PHE A 132 39.58 -20.33 9.19
CA PHE A 132 40.09 -18.97 9.02
C PHE A 132 41.63 -18.90 9.03
N LYS A 133 42.29 -19.65 9.91
CA LYS A 133 43.76 -19.71 9.96
C LYS A 133 44.34 -20.29 8.68
N GLU A 134 43.75 -21.36 8.16
CA GLU A 134 44.18 -21.96 6.89
C GLU A 134 43.93 -21.04 5.69
N THR A 135 42.94 -20.14 5.76
CA THR A 135 42.77 -19.08 4.74
C THR A 135 43.78 -17.92 4.88
N GLY A 136 44.59 -17.90 5.94
CA GLY A 136 45.59 -16.84 6.19
C GLY A 136 45.09 -15.68 7.05
N ALA A 137 43.90 -15.78 7.66
CA ALA A 137 43.44 -14.78 8.61
C ALA A 137 44.11 -15.00 9.98
N ASP A 138 44.77 -13.97 10.50
CA ASP A 138 45.35 -13.96 11.85
C ASP A 138 44.24 -13.72 12.89
N LEU A 139 43.83 -14.79 13.57
CA LEU A 139 42.75 -14.79 14.55
C LEU A 139 43.05 -15.70 15.74
N SER A 140 42.51 -15.31 16.89
CA SER A 140 42.47 -16.12 18.10
C SER A 140 41.07 -16.67 18.37
N MET A 141 40.95 -17.61 19.30
CA MET A 141 39.63 -18.09 19.73
C MET A 141 38.79 -16.97 20.35
N TYR A 142 39.41 -16.00 21.02
CA TYR A 142 38.74 -14.87 21.67
C TYR A 142 38.14 -13.85 20.68
N ASP A 143 38.48 -13.95 19.39
CA ASP A 143 37.87 -13.11 18.37
C ASP A 143 36.49 -13.62 17.94
N ILE A 144 36.18 -14.88 18.25
CA ILE A 144 34.89 -15.52 17.97
C ILE A 144 34.01 -15.40 19.22
N ASP A 145 32.85 -14.77 19.06
CA ASP A 145 31.83 -14.65 20.11
C ASP A 145 30.96 -15.92 20.18
N THR A 146 30.46 -16.37 19.03
CA THR A 146 29.63 -17.57 18.93
C THR A 146 29.67 -18.13 17.52
N ALA A 147 29.64 -19.45 17.39
CA ALA A 147 29.42 -20.11 16.12
C ALA A 147 28.42 -21.27 16.25
N HIS A 148 27.48 -21.35 15.31
CA HIS A 148 26.45 -22.40 15.30
C HIS A 148 25.90 -22.64 13.89
N ARG A 149 25.33 -23.83 13.67
CA ARG A 149 24.59 -24.15 12.44
C ARG A 149 23.25 -23.44 12.44
N VAL A 150 22.83 -22.97 11.26
CA VAL A 150 21.53 -22.31 11.08
C VAL A 150 20.68 -23.15 10.12
N PRO A 151 19.40 -23.39 10.45
CA PRO A 151 18.49 -24.07 9.54
C PRO A 151 18.45 -23.36 8.17
N SER A 152 18.55 -24.13 7.09
CA SER A 152 18.33 -23.63 5.73
C SER A 152 16.87 -23.88 5.34
N ARG A 153 16.17 -22.85 4.85
CA ARG A 153 14.80 -22.99 4.29
C ARG A 153 14.75 -23.97 3.12
N ASN A 154 15.84 -24.08 2.38
CA ASN A 154 15.98 -25.02 1.26
C ASN A 154 16.86 -26.19 1.73
N ASN A 155 16.22 -27.30 2.10
CA ASN A 155 16.90 -28.51 2.55
C ASN A 155 17.20 -29.45 1.36
N ASN A 156 17.91 -28.93 0.35
CA ASN A 156 18.22 -29.66 -0.88
C ASN A 156 19.32 -30.73 -0.67
N GLY A 157 19.35 -31.38 0.49
CA GLY A 157 20.42 -32.31 0.90
C GLY A 157 21.80 -31.64 1.10
N LYS A 158 21.85 -30.30 1.15
CA LYS A 158 23.10 -29.55 1.38
C LYS A 158 23.34 -29.37 2.88
N PRO A 159 24.61 -29.39 3.33
CA PRO A 159 24.93 -29.13 4.73
C PRO A 159 24.40 -27.77 5.20
N LYS A 160 23.87 -27.74 6.42
CA LYS A 160 23.41 -26.51 7.09
C LYS A 160 24.54 -25.48 7.16
N PRO A 161 24.32 -24.23 6.77
CA PRO A 161 25.31 -23.16 6.92
C PRO A 161 25.72 -22.97 8.39
N ILE A 162 26.97 -22.57 8.61
CA ILE A 162 27.43 -22.08 9.91
C ILE A 162 27.37 -20.55 9.89
N VAL A 163 26.85 -19.96 10.97
CA VAL A 163 27.04 -18.53 11.26
C VAL A 163 28.08 -18.41 12.35
N CYS A 164 29.12 -17.62 12.08
CA CYS A 164 30.17 -17.28 13.01
C CYS A 164 30.10 -15.78 13.29
N ARG A 165 29.87 -15.42 14.55
CA ARG A 165 29.85 -14.04 15.05
C ARG A 165 31.19 -13.71 15.67
N PHE A 166 31.72 -12.54 15.34
CA PHE A 166 32.98 -12.03 15.87
C PHE A 166 32.73 -10.99 16.96
N VAL A 167 33.64 -10.91 17.93
CA VAL A 167 33.63 -9.85 18.96
C VAL A 167 33.96 -8.49 18.33
N ARG A 168 34.87 -8.48 17.34
CA ARG A 168 35.38 -7.27 16.70
C ARG A 168 35.12 -7.28 15.19
N ARG A 169 34.71 -6.14 14.65
CA ARG A 169 34.51 -5.96 13.21
C ARG A 169 35.80 -6.17 12.41
N LEU A 170 36.95 -5.75 12.96
CA LEU A 170 38.27 -5.92 12.33
C LEU A 170 38.62 -7.40 12.11
N ALA A 171 38.26 -8.29 13.05
CA ALA A 171 38.47 -9.72 12.92
C ALA A 171 37.65 -10.30 11.75
N LYS A 172 36.38 -9.90 11.65
CA LYS A 172 35.50 -10.25 10.53
C LYS A 172 36.02 -9.74 9.20
N GLU A 173 36.51 -8.49 9.14
CA GLU A 173 37.06 -7.90 7.91
C GLU A 173 38.33 -8.64 7.45
N SER A 174 39.23 -8.99 8.38
CA SER A 174 40.41 -9.82 8.10
C SER A 174 40.03 -11.15 7.42
N VAL A 175 39.02 -11.85 7.95
CA VAL A 175 38.50 -13.09 7.36
C VAL A 175 37.90 -12.85 5.97
N MET A 176 37.10 -11.80 5.82
CA MET A 176 36.41 -11.51 4.57
C MET A 176 37.38 -11.11 3.44
N ASN A 177 38.53 -10.54 3.77
CA ASN A 177 39.59 -10.23 2.81
C ASN A 177 40.22 -11.50 2.21
N HIS A 178 40.28 -12.59 2.98
CA HIS A 178 40.84 -13.88 2.57
C HIS A 178 39.79 -14.88 2.04
N ARG A 179 38.53 -14.46 1.88
CA ARG A 179 37.40 -15.35 1.53
C ARG A 179 37.59 -16.19 0.26
N LYS A 180 38.41 -15.72 -0.69
CA LYS A 180 38.65 -16.39 -1.97
C LYS A 180 39.42 -17.70 -1.79
N ASP A 181 40.18 -17.83 -0.72
CA ASP A 181 41.02 -18.99 -0.47
C ASP A 181 40.29 -20.09 0.31
N ALA A 182 39.14 -19.78 0.90
CA ALA A 182 38.30 -20.75 1.61
C ALA A 182 37.85 -21.94 0.74
N CYS A 183 37.70 -21.73 -0.58
CA CYS A 183 37.30 -22.80 -1.49
C CYS A 183 38.44 -23.73 -1.91
N LYS A 184 39.69 -23.41 -1.52
CA LYS A 184 40.90 -24.19 -1.84
C LYS A 184 41.36 -25.06 -0.67
N LEU A 185 40.63 -25.03 0.44
CA LEU A 185 40.99 -25.71 1.67
C LEU A 185 40.86 -27.22 1.53
N ASP A 186 41.82 -27.92 2.11
CA ASP A 186 41.79 -29.37 2.24
C ASP A 186 41.03 -29.78 3.52
N PRO A 187 40.15 -30.80 3.49
CA PRO A 187 39.40 -31.24 4.67
C PRO A 187 40.27 -31.55 5.89
N ALA A 188 41.43 -32.20 5.70
CA ALA A 188 42.29 -32.60 6.81
C ALA A 188 42.93 -31.39 7.49
N SER A 189 43.30 -30.36 6.73
CA SER A 189 43.90 -29.12 7.24
C SER A 189 43.00 -28.39 8.27
N VAL A 190 41.68 -28.51 8.13
CA VAL A 190 40.72 -27.87 9.03
C VAL A 190 40.22 -28.81 10.14
N GLY A 191 40.77 -30.02 10.21
CA GLY A 191 40.42 -31.04 11.20
C GLY A 191 39.12 -31.78 10.88
N LEU A 192 38.74 -31.88 9.60
CA LEU A 192 37.69 -32.77 9.11
C LEU A 192 38.30 -34.12 8.68
N PRO A 193 37.48 -35.19 8.62
CA PRO A 193 37.92 -36.47 8.05
C PRO A 193 38.41 -36.32 6.59
N GLU A 194 39.39 -37.12 6.17
CA GLU A 194 39.95 -37.07 4.80
C GLU A 194 38.92 -37.41 3.71
N ASP A 195 37.93 -38.24 4.03
CA ASP A 195 36.81 -38.60 3.17
C ASP A 195 35.70 -37.54 3.12
N ALA A 196 35.81 -36.48 3.94
CA ALA A 196 34.80 -35.43 3.99
C ALA A 196 34.90 -34.49 2.80
N SER A 197 33.79 -34.28 2.08
CA SER A 197 33.75 -33.27 1.00
C SER A 197 33.65 -31.86 1.59
N LEU A 198 34.72 -31.08 1.46
CA LEU A 198 34.76 -29.66 1.85
C LEU A 198 34.61 -28.76 0.62
N SER A 199 33.62 -27.88 0.64
CA SER A 199 33.41 -26.86 -0.40
C SER A 199 33.14 -25.49 0.24
N ALA A 200 33.95 -25.16 1.25
CA ALA A 200 33.76 -23.99 2.09
C ALA A 200 33.72 -22.69 1.27
N ARG A 201 32.73 -21.85 1.53
CA ARG A 201 32.66 -20.46 1.03
C ARG A 201 32.25 -19.52 2.14
N LEU A 202 33.04 -18.46 2.33
CA LEU A 202 32.74 -17.40 3.28
C LEU A 202 31.93 -16.31 2.59
N ARG A 203 30.78 -15.97 3.17
CA ARG A 203 29.88 -14.94 2.68
C ARG A 203 29.65 -13.88 3.76
N PRO A 204 29.52 -12.60 3.36
CA PRO A 204 28.91 -11.64 4.26
C PRO A 204 27.48 -12.11 4.56
N PHE A 205 27.03 -11.83 5.78
CA PHE A 205 25.64 -12.07 6.13
C PHE A 205 24.74 -11.03 5.47
#